data_AF-A0A1F3DKG2-F1
#
_entry.id   AF-A0A1F3DKG2-F1
#
_cell.length_a   1.000
_cell.length_b   1.000
_cell.length_c   1.000
_cell.angle_alpha   90.00
_cell.angle_beta   90.00
_cell.angle_gamma   90.00
#
_symmetry.space_group_name_H-M   'P 1'
#
loop_
_entity.id
_entity.type
_entity.pdbx_description
1 polymer ?
#
loop_
_entity_poly.entity_id
_entity_poly.type
_entity_poly.pdbx_seq_one_letter_code
_entity_poly.pdbx_strand_id
1 'polypeptide(L)'
;MGHGKETPRQKMIGMMYLVLTALLALNVSKDILNAFVIVNNGLQVTNENFKGKNQVLYSEFEKQLGVNPLKVKPYYDAAIQVQKLTQIVCDSITELKLTLVEHVEGEFDKAPSKELIDQNGDGKITNDDKILNLMYIDSKDNYDIPTHYMCGSDPAGKGAAAERFKNQLIKHKEDLLNILKNEKLAILNRPIIVKGYEDSQFGLITDDEKAETEDPADKFWETKNFYHLPLVACITMLSKIENDVRNAESDVVSNLLGQIGAADFKFDTLAGKVIPKATVVVQGDKYSADLFVAAFSTTSNPLIYTGEGYDTIKGELTGKIDSVVVAKGVGTLEIPASSVGDKKFSALIKVKTPTGDYKSYPIKDIKYNVMKPMAVVSPTKMNVMYIGVDNPMDISVSGFTDDKVSAGISQGSLVKTGTGWIAKVSTAGEATVSVSAKDDEGKSKPMGQSKFRVKRVPDPVAKVAGKREGVIAKNLLVAQSGVMADLENFDFDLKFVVKGFRVSAMIKGFEQTKTSPSNILTADQKAIINNAEKGQKVFFEDIKAVGPDGSVRSLSPIIFKLN
;
A
#
# COMPACT_ATOMS: atom_id res chain seq x y z
N MET A 1 -54.48 -33.20 79.35
CA MET A 1 -55.12 -34.53 79.13
C MET A 1 -54.20 -35.32 78.21
N GLY A 2 -53.60 -36.47 78.50
CA GLY A 2 -53.26 -37.13 79.75
C GLY A 2 -52.02 -37.98 79.42
N HIS A 3 -50.96 -37.93 80.22
CA HIS A 3 -49.84 -38.86 80.14
C HIS A 3 -50.30 -40.23 80.66
N GLY A 4 -51.07 -40.95 79.85
CA GLY A 4 -51.21 -42.40 80.02
C GLY A 4 -49.87 -43.05 79.70
N LYS A 5 -49.33 -43.86 80.61
CA LYS A 5 -48.17 -44.71 80.31
C LYS A 5 -48.56 -45.61 79.14
N GLU A 6 -48.10 -45.27 77.94
CA GLU A 6 -48.29 -46.10 76.76
C GLU A 6 -47.84 -47.51 77.05
N THR A 7 -48.70 -48.48 76.76
CA THR A 7 -48.35 -49.89 76.89
C THR A 7 -47.17 -50.21 75.99
N PRO A 8 -46.29 -51.18 76.32
CA PRO A 8 -45.15 -51.56 75.47
C PRO A 8 -45.54 -51.83 74.01
N ARG A 9 -46.77 -52.33 73.78
CA ARG A 9 -47.36 -52.52 72.44
C ARG A 9 -47.62 -51.20 71.70
N GLN A 10 -48.15 -50.18 72.38
CA GLN A 10 -48.37 -48.84 71.79
C GLN A 10 -47.04 -48.14 71.49
N LYS A 11 -46.04 -48.30 72.36
CA LYS A 11 -44.68 -47.81 72.06
C LYS A 11 -44.05 -48.50 70.86
N MET A 12 -44.22 -49.81 70.71
CA MET A 12 -43.77 -50.52 69.51
C MET A 12 -44.52 -50.05 68.25
N ILE A 13 -45.84 -49.86 68.32
CA ILE A 13 -46.62 -49.37 67.17
C ILE A 13 -46.22 -47.92 66.83
N GLY A 14 -46.00 -47.06 67.83
CA GLY A 14 -45.54 -45.69 67.64
C GLY A 14 -44.13 -45.62 67.05
N MET A 15 -43.20 -46.46 67.51
CA MET A 15 -41.87 -46.56 66.91
C MET A 15 -41.93 -47.13 65.49
N MET A 16 -42.76 -48.15 65.22
CA MET A 16 -42.95 -48.65 63.86
C MET A 16 -43.55 -47.60 62.94
N TYR A 17 -44.52 -46.80 63.40
CA TYR A 17 -45.11 -45.73 62.60
C TYR A 17 -44.12 -44.59 62.36
N LEU A 18 -43.30 -44.23 63.35
CA LEU A 18 -42.20 -43.25 63.18
C LEU A 18 -41.16 -43.77 62.19
N VAL A 19 -40.73 -45.02 62.31
CA VAL A 19 -39.77 -45.65 61.39
C VAL A 19 -40.35 -45.76 59.98
N LEU A 20 -41.61 -46.15 59.82
CA LEU A 20 -42.26 -46.26 58.52
C LEU A 20 -42.54 -44.90 57.88
N THR A 21 -42.91 -43.89 58.68
CA THR A 21 -43.06 -42.50 58.20
C THR A 21 -41.69 -41.91 57.84
N ALA A 22 -40.64 -42.20 58.61
CA ALA A 22 -39.28 -41.81 58.29
C ALA A 22 -38.78 -42.49 57.00
N LEU A 23 -39.04 -43.79 56.81
CA LEU A 23 -38.70 -44.53 55.58
C LEU A 23 -39.46 -44.00 54.35
N LEU A 24 -40.74 -43.68 54.49
CA LEU A 24 -41.52 -43.04 53.41
C LEU A 24 -41.03 -41.63 53.10
N ALA A 25 -40.58 -40.88 54.11
CA ALA A 25 -40.01 -39.54 53.92
C ALA A 25 -38.59 -39.56 53.34
N LEU A 26 -37.84 -40.66 53.52
CA LEU A 26 -36.50 -40.88 52.97
C LEU A 26 -36.56 -41.25 51.48
N ASN A 27 -37.66 -41.87 51.03
CA ASN A 27 -37.90 -42.17 49.63
C ASN A 27 -38.29 -40.90 48.86
N VAL A 28 -37.49 -40.55 47.85
CA VAL A 28 -37.76 -39.41 46.96
C VAL A 28 -38.99 -39.70 46.09
N SER A 29 -39.86 -38.71 45.90
CA SER A 29 -41.03 -38.85 45.02
C SER A 29 -40.61 -39.17 43.58
N LYS A 30 -41.31 -40.12 42.94
CA LYS A 30 -41.08 -40.49 41.53
C LYS A 30 -41.19 -39.30 40.57
N ASP A 31 -42.05 -38.34 40.87
CA ASP A 31 -42.21 -37.12 40.06
C ASP A 31 -40.96 -36.23 40.11
N ILE A 32 -40.27 -36.18 41.26
CA ILE A 32 -39.02 -35.43 41.42
C ILE A 32 -37.89 -36.11 40.63
N LEU A 33 -37.82 -37.44 40.67
CA LEU A 33 -36.82 -38.19 39.88
C LEU A 33 -37.05 -38.02 38.38
N ASN A 34 -38.31 -38.02 37.92
CA ASN A 34 -38.65 -37.74 36.52
C ASN A 34 -38.27 -36.31 36.10
N ALA A 35 -38.39 -35.33 37.01
CA ALA A 35 -37.94 -33.96 36.73
C ALA A 35 -36.42 -33.90 36.47
N PHE A 36 -35.61 -34.66 37.23
CA PHE A 36 -34.16 -34.76 36.97
C PHE A 36 -33.86 -35.39 35.60
N VAL A 37 -34.61 -36.41 35.18
CA VAL A 37 -34.47 -36.98 33.83
C VAL A 37 -34.74 -35.93 32.74
N ILE A 38 -35.80 -35.13 32.88
CA ILE A 38 -36.13 -34.06 31.94
C ILE A 38 -35.00 -33.01 31.87
N VAL A 39 -34.48 -32.61 33.03
CA VAL A 39 -33.36 -31.66 33.11
C VAL A 39 -32.11 -32.23 32.44
N ASN A 40 -31.76 -33.48 32.73
CA ASN A 40 -30.61 -34.14 32.09
C ASN A 40 -30.75 -34.21 30.57
N ASN A 41 -31.93 -34.56 30.05
CA ASN A 41 -32.17 -34.59 28.61
C ASN A 41 -31.97 -33.19 27.98
N GLY A 42 -32.43 -32.14 28.66
CA GLY A 42 -32.17 -30.76 28.25
C GLY A 42 -30.68 -30.40 28.24
N LEU A 43 -29.92 -30.87 29.24
CA LEU A 43 -28.47 -30.69 29.31
C LEU A 43 -27.75 -31.45 28.20
N GLN A 44 -28.14 -32.68 27.90
CA GLN A 44 -27.56 -33.46 26.80
C GLN A 44 -27.79 -32.80 25.43
N VAL A 45 -29.01 -32.29 25.17
CA VAL A 45 -29.29 -31.49 23.97
C VAL A 45 -28.39 -30.25 23.94
N THR A 46 -28.16 -29.61 25.09
CA THR A 46 -27.26 -28.45 25.18
C THR A 46 -25.80 -28.84 24.92
N ASN A 47 -25.34 -30.00 25.38
CA ASN A 47 -24.00 -30.52 25.11
C ASN A 47 -23.79 -30.79 23.62
N GLU A 48 -24.76 -31.41 22.95
CA GLU A 48 -24.71 -31.61 21.49
C GLU A 48 -24.71 -30.27 20.73
N ASN A 49 -25.48 -29.28 21.20
CA ASN A 49 -25.44 -27.93 20.65
C ASN A 49 -24.05 -27.27 20.81
N PHE A 50 -23.41 -27.41 21.98
CA PHE A 50 -22.05 -26.89 22.18
C PHE A 50 -21.02 -27.63 21.31
N LYS A 51 -21.11 -28.95 21.18
CA LYS A 51 -20.27 -29.74 20.28
C LYS A 51 -20.40 -29.27 18.83
N GLY A 52 -21.64 -29.04 18.36
CA GLY A 52 -21.91 -28.46 17.04
C GLY A 52 -21.32 -27.06 16.87
N LYS A 53 -21.47 -26.17 17.87
CA LYS A 53 -20.87 -24.82 17.86
C LYS A 53 -19.35 -24.88 17.82
N ASN A 54 -18.73 -25.73 18.63
CA ASN A 54 -17.27 -25.89 18.68
C ASN A 54 -16.76 -26.40 17.33
N GLN A 55 -17.45 -27.35 16.70
CA GLN A 55 -17.12 -27.81 15.35
C GLN A 55 -17.16 -26.67 14.32
N VAL A 56 -18.15 -25.78 14.38
CA VAL A 56 -18.20 -24.59 13.52
C VAL A 56 -17.01 -23.67 13.74
N LEU A 57 -16.60 -23.44 14.99
CA LEU A 57 -15.39 -22.64 15.31
C LEU A 57 -14.13 -23.29 14.71
N TYR A 58 -13.96 -24.60 14.85
CA TYR A 58 -12.83 -25.32 14.25
C TYR A 58 -12.83 -25.25 12.72
N SER A 59 -13.97 -25.42 12.07
CA SER A 59 -14.09 -25.24 10.62
C SER A 59 -13.76 -23.81 10.18
N GLU A 60 -14.03 -22.80 11.00
CA GLU A 60 -13.64 -21.41 10.70
C GLU A 60 -12.12 -21.22 10.79
N PHE A 61 -11.44 -21.86 11.75
CA PHE A 61 -9.97 -21.89 11.76
C PHE A 61 -9.41 -22.53 10.48
N GLU A 62 -9.99 -23.64 9.99
CA GLU A 62 -9.55 -24.30 8.76
C GLU A 62 -9.68 -23.37 7.53
N LYS A 63 -10.81 -22.64 7.43
CA LYS A 63 -10.98 -21.64 6.37
C LYS A 63 -9.93 -20.53 6.45
N GLN A 64 -9.67 -20.01 7.65
CA GLN A 64 -8.66 -18.96 7.84
C GLN A 64 -7.24 -19.46 7.58
N LEU A 65 -6.96 -20.73 7.89
CA LEU A 65 -5.69 -21.38 7.58
C LEU A 65 -5.46 -21.43 6.06
N GLY A 66 -6.52 -21.63 5.27
CA GLY A 66 -6.46 -21.54 3.80
C GLY A 66 -6.09 -20.14 3.27
N VAL A 67 -6.39 -19.07 4.02
CA VAL A 67 -6.09 -17.68 3.63
C VAL A 67 -4.70 -17.25 4.11
N ASN A 68 -4.34 -17.52 5.37
CA ASN A 68 -3.06 -17.12 5.94
C ASN A 68 -2.47 -18.20 6.88
N PRO A 69 -1.80 -19.23 6.32
CA PRO A 69 -1.30 -20.36 7.10
C PRO A 69 -0.27 -19.96 8.16
N LEU A 70 0.60 -18.99 7.87
CA LEU A 70 1.70 -18.60 8.77
C LEU A 70 1.18 -17.96 10.05
N LYS A 71 0.13 -17.14 9.94
CA LYS A 71 -0.43 -16.42 11.08
C LYS A 71 -1.39 -17.28 11.89
N VAL A 72 -2.20 -18.10 11.23
CA VAL A 72 -3.32 -18.83 11.84
C VAL A 72 -2.86 -20.13 12.51
N LYS A 73 -1.83 -20.80 11.97
CA LYS A 73 -1.31 -22.08 12.48
C LYS A 73 -1.05 -22.13 13.99
N PRO A 74 -0.34 -21.17 14.63
CA PRO A 74 -0.11 -21.25 16.07
C PRO A 74 -1.41 -21.19 16.89
N TYR A 75 -2.41 -20.42 16.46
CA TYR A 75 -3.72 -20.36 17.11
C TYR A 75 -4.53 -21.64 16.88
N TYR A 76 -4.44 -22.21 15.70
CA TYR A 76 -5.10 -23.49 15.39
C TYR A 76 -4.49 -24.65 16.18
N ASP A 77 -3.16 -24.74 16.26
CA ASP A 77 -2.46 -25.76 17.06
C ASP A 77 -2.87 -25.65 18.54
N ALA A 78 -2.98 -24.43 19.07
CA ALA A 78 -3.50 -24.17 20.41
C ALA A 78 -4.98 -24.60 20.57
N ALA A 79 -5.85 -24.28 19.61
CA ALA A 79 -7.26 -24.66 19.62
C ALA A 79 -7.45 -26.20 19.58
N ILE A 80 -6.63 -26.91 18.80
CA ILE A 80 -6.60 -28.38 18.76
C ILE A 80 -6.10 -28.96 20.08
N GLN A 81 -5.13 -28.30 20.72
CA GLN A 81 -4.70 -28.71 22.06
C GLN A 81 -5.83 -28.56 23.08
N VAL A 82 -6.57 -27.45 23.04
CA VAL A 82 -7.78 -27.24 23.86
C VAL A 82 -8.82 -28.33 23.60
N GLN A 83 -9.06 -28.68 22.33
CA GLN A 83 -10.00 -29.75 21.95
C GLN A 83 -9.62 -31.08 22.60
N LYS A 84 -8.36 -31.48 22.49
CA LYS A 84 -7.84 -32.74 23.03
C LYS A 84 -7.96 -32.79 24.56
N LEU A 85 -7.59 -31.70 25.23
CA LEU A 85 -7.69 -31.60 26.69
C LEU A 85 -9.15 -31.66 27.16
N THR A 86 -10.05 -31.00 26.43
CA THR A 86 -11.49 -31.00 26.73
C THR A 86 -12.09 -32.39 26.50
N GLN A 87 -11.70 -33.06 25.42
CA GLN A 87 -12.17 -34.40 25.10
C GLN A 87 -11.76 -35.40 26.18
N ILE A 88 -10.52 -35.34 26.69
CA ILE A 88 -10.06 -36.20 27.80
C ILE A 88 -10.96 -36.04 29.04
N VAL A 89 -11.37 -34.81 29.39
CA VAL A 89 -12.28 -34.57 30.53
C VAL A 89 -13.68 -35.09 30.24
N CYS A 90 -14.22 -34.86 29.04
CA CYS A 90 -15.55 -35.35 28.64
C CYS A 90 -15.61 -36.88 28.60
N ASP A 91 -14.54 -37.53 28.13
CA ASP A 91 -14.42 -39.00 28.12
C ASP A 91 -14.42 -39.54 29.54
N SER A 92 -13.68 -38.92 30.46
CA SER A 92 -13.71 -39.29 31.89
C SER A 92 -15.07 -39.06 32.54
N ILE A 93 -15.80 -38.00 32.17
CA ILE A 93 -17.19 -37.79 32.64
C ILE A 93 -18.10 -38.92 32.14
N THR A 94 -17.94 -39.33 30.88
CA THR A 94 -18.72 -40.41 30.28
C THR A 94 -18.43 -41.75 30.96
N GLU A 95 -17.14 -42.05 31.19
CA GLU A 95 -16.69 -43.24 31.93
C GLU A 95 -17.23 -43.26 33.37
N LEU A 96 -17.25 -42.12 34.07
CA LEU A 96 -17.83 -42.01 35.41
C LEU A 96 -19.34 -42.25 35.40
N LYS A 97 -20.08 -41.68 34.44
CA LYS A 97 -21.52 -41.93 34.27
C LYS A 97 -21.78 -43.43 34.01
N LEU A 98 -21.01 -44.05 33.13
CA LEU A 98 -21.08 -45.47 32.79
C LEU A 98 -20.86 -46.34 34.03
N THR A 99 -19.75 -46.10 34.73
CA THR A 99 -19.37 -46.88 35.90
C THR A 99 -20.41 -46.77 37.01
N LEU A 100 -21.00 -45.57 37.22
CA LEU A 100 -22.07 -45.37 38.20
C LEU A 100 -23.33 -46.16 37.86
N VAL A 101 -23.73 -46.18 36.59
CA VAL A 101 -24.90 -46.97 36.13
C VAL A 101 -24.62 -48.47 36.28
N GLU A 102 -23.43 -48.93 35.91
CA GLU A 102 -23.02 -50.32 36.04
C GLU A 102 -23.00 -50.81 37.50
N HIS A 103 -22.51 -50.00 38.44
CA HIS A 103 -22.50 -50.38 39.86
C HIS A 103 -23.91 -50.43 40.47
N VAL A 104 -24.88 -49.68 39.92
CA VAL A 104 -26.26 -49.63 40.43
C VAL A 104 -27.15 -50.69 39.79
N GLU A 105 -27.01 -50.97 38.50
CA GLU A 105 -27.83 -51.95 37.77
C GLU A 105 -27.19 -53.36 37.67
N GLY A 106 -25.86 -53.48 37.83
CA GLY A 106 -25.09 -54.73 37.67
C GLY A 106 -24.56 -54.95 36.23
N GLU A 107 -23.63 -55.92 36.05
CA GLU A 107 -23.14 -56.33 34.72
C GLU A 107 -24.29 -56.92 33.87
N PHE A 108 -24.49 -56.39 32.66
CA PHE A 108 -25.54 -56.83 31.76
C PHE A 108 -25.15 -58.09 31.00
N ASP A 109 -25.75 -59.22 31.38
CA ASP A 109 -25.91 -60.36 30.49
C ASP A 109 -27.40 -60.74 30.44
N LYS A 110 -28.07 -60.32 29.35
CA LYS A 110 -29.44 -60.63 28.82
C LYS A 110 -30.37 -59.42 28.63
N ALA A 111 -30.62 -59.12 27.35
CA ALA A 111 -31.60 -58.17 26.79
C ALA A 111 -33.07 -58.65 26.93
N PRO A 112 -34.10 -57.92 26.42
CA PRO A 112 -34.28 -56.48 26.20
C PRO A 112 -35.51 -55.93 26.97
N SER A 113 -35.52 -54.67 27.42
CA SER A 113 -36.78 -53.95 27.57
C SER A 113 -37.22 -53.50 26.17
N LYS A 114 -38.44 -53.89 25.79
CA LYS A 114 -39.06 -53.71 24.46
C LYS A 114 -39.22 -52.24 23.99
N GLU A 115 -38.65 -51.29 24.71
CA GLU A 115 -38.86 -49.83 24.56
C GLU A 115 -37.55 -49.04 24.37
N LEU A 116 -36.38 -49.68 24.50
CA LEU A 116 -35.10 -49.06 24.17
C LEU A 116 -34.93 -49.03 22.65
N ILE A 117 -35.05 -47.84 22.06
CA ILE A 117 -34.63 -47.57 20.69
C ILE A 117 -33.14 -47.25 20.76
N ASP A 118 -32.35 -47.88 19.91
CA ASP A 118 -30.96 -47.49 19.66
C ASP A 118 -30.94 -46.02 19.20
N GLN A 119 -30.57 -45.12 20.12
CA GLN A 119 -30.53 -43.68 19.86
C GLN A 119 -29.17 -43.24 19.29
N ASN A 120 -28.16 -44.10 19.41
CA ASN A 120 -26.79 -43.83 18.95
C ASN A 120 -26.55 -44.31 17.50
N GLY A 121 -27.40 -45.21 16.99
CA GLY A 121 -27.42 -45.72 15.61
C GLY A 121 -26.39 -46.81 15.30
N ASP A 122 -25.81 -47.48 16.31
CA ASP A 122 -24.75 -48.48 16.16
C ASP A 122 -25.25 -49.94 16.03
N GLY A 123 -26.57 -50.15 16.13
CA GLY A 123 -27.24 -51.43 16.01
C GLY A 123 -27.17 -52.32 17.26
N LYS A 124 -26.70 -51.82 18.42
CA LYS A 124 -26.66 -52.53 19.70
C LYS A 124 -27.21 -51.67 20.83
N ILE A 125 -28.11 -52.24 21.65
CA ILE A 125 -28.56 -51.61 22.89
C ILE A 125 -27.42 -51.77 23.91
N THR A 126 -26.69 -50.69 24.21
CA THR A 126 -25.55 -50.68 25.15
C THR A 126 -25.84 -49.83 26.39
N ASN A 127 -24.94 -49.84 27.38
CA ASN A 127 -25.04 -49.00 28.59
C ASN A 127 -25.11 -47.49 28.24
N ASP A 128 -24.55 -47.09 27.10
CA ASP A 128 -24.59 -45.72 26.60
C ASP A 128 -26.02 -45.26 26.23
N ASP A 129 -26.86 -46.17 25.72
CA ASP A 129 -28.27 -45.87 25.38
C ASP A 129 -29.15 -45.61 26.62
N LYS A 130 -28.81 -46.25 27.74
CA LYS A 130 -29.49 -46.03 29.03
C LYS A 130 -29.04 -44.73 29.72
N ILE A 131 -27.80 -44.29 29.49
CA ILE A 131 -27.29 -42.98 29.95
C ILE A 131 -27.92 -41.84 29.12
N LEU A 132 -28.14 -42.08 27.83
CA LEU A 132 -28.87 -41.20 26.92
C LEU A 132 -30.33 -41.05 27.32
N ASN A 133 -30.94 -42.11 27.85
CA ASN A 133 -32.31 -42.04 28.34
C ASN A 133 -32.44 -42.60 29.76
N LEU A 134 -32.13 -41.72 30.73
CA LEU A 134 -32.24 -41.98 32.16
C LEU A 134 -33.65 -42.41 32.61
N MET A 135 -34.67 -42.35 31.74
CA MET A 135 -36.03 -42.86 31.98
C MET A 135 -36.09 -44.39 32.09
N TYR A 136 -35.08 -45.13 31.63
CA TYR A 136 -35.07 -46.60 31.66
C TYR A 136 -34.21 -47.25 32.75
N ILE A 137 -33.61 -46.45 33.63
CA ILE A 137 -32.90 -46.95 34.82
C ILE A 137 -33.91 -47.37 35.89
N ASP A 138 -33.88 -48.59 36.40
CA ASP A 138 -34.90 -49.06 37.37
C ASP A 138 -34.63 -48.52 38.79
N SER A 139 -33.35 -48.45 39.19
CA SER A 139 -32.90 -48.05 40.54
C SER A 139 -32.42 -46.59 40.60
N LYS A 140 -33.19 -45.64 40.02
CA LYS A 140 -32.77 -44.21 39.91
C LYS A 140 -32.67 -43.48 41.25
N ASP A 141 -33.40 -43.97 42.25
CA ASP A 141 -33.53 -43.43 43.60
C ASP A 141 -32.40 -43.88 44.54
N ASN A 142 -31.56 -44.83 44.10
CA ASN A 142 -30.42 -45.31 44.88
C ASN A 142 -29.42 -44.18 45.13
N TYR A 143 -29.19 -43.86 46.41
CA TYR A 143 -28.24 -42.85 46.87
C TYR A 143 -26.99 -43.45 47.53
N ASP A 144 -27.04 -44.68 48.03
CA ASP A 144 -25.94 -45.31 48.77
C ASP A 144 -24.76 -45.65 47.85
N ILE A 145 -25.03 -46.27 46.70
CA ILE A 145 -23.98 -46.71 45.75
C ILE A 145 -23.25 -45.53 45.12
N PRO A 146 -23.94 -44.49 44.59
CA PRO A 146 -23.27 -43.31 44.06
C PRO A 146 -22.45 -42.58 45.14
N THR A 147 -22.97 -42.46 46.37
CA THR A 147 -22.27 -41.80 47.47
C THR A 147 -20.99 -42.55 47.84
N HIS A 148 -21.05 -43.88 47.99
CA HIS A 148 -19.88 -44.68 48.34
C HIS A 148 -18.81 -44.67 47.24
N TYR A 149 -19.21 -44.67 45.97
CA TYR A 149 -18.28 -44.62 44.85
C TYR A 149 -17.63 -43.24 44.67
N MET A 150 -18.43 -42.16 44.74
CA MET A 150 -17.96 -40.80 44.48
C MET A 150 -17.23 -40.18 45.66
N CYS A 151 -17.74 -40.35 46.89
CA CYS A 151 -17.20 -39.75 48.11
C CYS A 151 -16.40 -40.73 48.98
N GLY A 152 -16.55 -42.05 48.78
CA GLY A 152 -15.87 -43.04 49.61
C GLY A 152 -16.44 -43.10 51.04
N SER A 153 -15.63 -43.63 51.96
CA SER A 153 -16.00 -43.82 53.37
C SER A 153 -15.55 -42.69 54.30
N ASP A 154 -14.85 -41.67 53.77
CA ASP A 154 -14.44 -40.47 54.50
C ASP A 154 -15.46 -39.33 54.28
N PRO A 155 -15.96 -38.66 55.35
CA PRO A 155 -16.81 -37.46 55.23
C PRO A 155 -16.20 -36.33 54.40
N ALA A 156 -14.87 -36.29 54.26
CA ALA A 156 -14.15 -35.31 53.46
C ALA A 156 -14.05 -35.68 51.96
N GLY A 157 -14.50 -36.88 51.55
CA GLY A 157 -14.47 -37.27 50.14
C GLY A 157 -13.08 -37.68 49.60
N LYS A 158 -12.05 -37.74 50.45
CA LYS A 158 -10.65 -37.85 50.04
C LYS A 158 -10.28 -39.28 49.60
N GLY A 159 -9.70 -39.38 48.40
CA GLY A 159 -9.20 -40.60 47.76
C GLY A 159 -10.20 -41.27 46.80
N ALA A 160 -11.44 -40.77 46.75
CA ALA A 160 -12.55 -41.34 45.98
C ALA A 160 -12.63 -40.76 44.54
N ALA A 161 -13.59 -41.25 43.74
CA ALA A 161 -13.71 -40.87 42.34
C ALA A 161 -13.94 -39.36 42.13
N ALA A 162 -14.66 -38.69 43.05
CA ALA A 162 -14.93 -37.26 42.95
C ALA A 162 -13.67 -36.39 43.12
N GLU A 163 -12.75 -36.74 44.03
CA GLU A 163 -11.49 -35.98 44.20
C GLU A 163 -10.57 -36.16 42.99
N ARG A 164 -10.49 -37.38 42.43
CA ARG A 164 -9.72 -37.63 41.20
C ARG A 164 -10.25 -36.79 40.04
N PHE A 165 -11.58 -36.72 39.93
CA PHE A 165 -12.24 -35.91 38.92
C PHE A 165 -12.04 -34.40 39.16
N LYS A 166 -12.14 -33.92 40.40
CA LYS A 166 -11.83 -32.53 40.78
C LYS A 166 -10.39 -32.16 40.39
N ASN A 167 -9.41 -33.01 40.69
CA ASN A 167 -8.02 -32.79 40.32
C ASN A 167 -7.83 -32.76 38.80
N GLN A 168 -8.58 -33.58 38.05
CA GLN A 168 -8.58 -33.54 36.59
C GLN A 168 -9.16 -32.22 36.06
N LEU A 169 -10.22 -31.70 36.66
CA LEU A 169 -10.78 -30.38 36.31
C LEU A 169 -9.81 -29.24 36.64
N ILE A 170 -9.13 -29.27 37.79
CA ILE A 170 -8.11 -28.28 38.16
C ILE A 170 -6.97 -28.31 37.14
N LYS A 171 -6.44 -29.49 36.82
CA LYS A 171 -5.41 -29.66 35.81
C LYS A 171 -5.85 -29.13 34.44
N HIS A 172 -7.10 -29.42 34.04
CA HIS A 172 -7.65 -28.90 32.79
C HIS A 172 -7.63 -27.37 32.75
N LYS A 173 -8.06 -26.70 33.83
CA LYS A 173 -8.00 -25.23 33.91
C LYS A 173 -6.57 -24.70 33.83
N GLU A 174 -5.63 -25.33 34.52
CA GLU A 174 -4.21 -24.96 34.47
C GLU A 174 -3.65 -25.11 33.05
N ASP A 175 -3.98 -26.21 32.38
CA ASP A 175 -3.57 -26.46 31.00
C ASP A 175 -4.17 -25.43 30.03
N LEU A 176 -5.45 -25.05 30.20
CA LEU A 176 -6.07 -23.97 29.42
C LEU A 176 -5.39 -22.61 29.66
N LEU A 177 -5.09 -22.28 30.93
CA LEU A 177 -4.36 -21.06 31.27
C LEU A 177 -2.95 -21.05 30.68
N ASN A 178 -2.25 -22.19 30.69
CA ASN A 178 -0.92 -22.33 30.10
C ASN A 178 -0.93 -22.10 28.59
N ILE A 179 -1.98 -22.57 27.89
CA ILE A 179 -2.17 -22.30 26.47
C ILE A 179 -2.35 -20.79 26.24
N LEU A 180 -3.19 -20.12 27.04
CA LEU A 180 -3.42 -18.67 26.92
C LEU A 180 -2.21 -17.81 27.33
N LYS A 181 -1.38 -18.31 28.25
CA LYS A 181 -0.14 -17.65 28.70
C LYS A 181 1.02 -17.81 27.71
N ASN A 182 0.92 -18.70 26.73
CA ASN A 182 1.99 -18.97 25.78
C ASN A 182 2.37 -17.72 24.97
N GLU A 183 3.64 -17.32 25.08
CA GLU A 183 4.17 -16.11 24.41
C GLU A 183 4.13 -16.19 22.89
N LYS A 184 4.08 -17.41 22.33
CA LYS A 184 4.00 -17.65 20.88
C LYS A 184 2.68 -17.19 20.25
N LEU A 185 1.62 -16.98 21.06
CA LEU A 185 0.33 -16.49 20.61
C LEU A 185 0.24 -14.98 20.78
N ALA A 186 0.10 -14.20 19.71
CA ALA A 186 -0.02 -12.74 19.79
C ALA A 186 -1.43 -12.30 20.25
N ILE A 187 -1.72 -12.50 21.54
CA ILE A 187 -2.99 -12.15 22.17
C ILE A 187 -2.96 -10.69 22.61
N LEU A 188 -3.89 -9.89 22.08
CA LEU A 188 -4.10 -8.50 22.49
C LEU A 188 -4.66 -8.46 23.92
N ASN A 189 -4.13 -7.58 24.77
CA ASN A 189 -4.57 -7.45 26.18
C ASN A 189 -4.49 -8.76 26.99
N ARG A 190 -3.52 -9.63 26.68
CA ARG A 190 -3.27 -10.89 27.41
C ARG A 190 -3.43 -10.80 28.94
N PRO A 191 -2.84 -9.82 29.67
CA PRO A 191 -2.98 -9.78 31.13
C PRO A 191 -4.42 -9.59 31.61
N ILE A 192 -5.26 -8.88 30.85
CA ILE A 192 -6.68 -8.67 31.20
C ILE A 192 -7.47 -9.95 30.93
N ILE A 193 -7.23 -10.61 29.80
CA ILE A 193 -7.92 -11.84 29.42
C ILE A 193 -7.57 -12.98 30.38
N VAL A 194 -6.28 -13.16 30.69
CA VAL A 194 -5.82 -14.19 31.62
C VAL A 194 -6.40 -13.95 33.01
N LYS A 195 -6.37 -12.70 33.50
CA LYS A 195 -6.97 -12.36 34.80
C LYS A 195 -8.48 -12.61 34.82
N GLY A 196 -9.19 -12.28 33.74
CA GLY A 196 -10.63 -12.57 33.64
C GLY A 196 -10.95 -14.06 33.71
N TYR A 197 -10.13 -14.93 33.12
CA TYR A 197 -10.29 -16.38 33.23
C TYR A 197 -9.83 -16.94 34.58
N GLU A 198 -8.82 -16.34 35.21
CA GLU A 198 -8.42 -16.67 36.59
C GLU A 198 -9.53 -16.33 37.59
N ASP A 199 -10.16 -15.16 37.47
CA ASP A 199 -11.25 -14.71 38.35
C ASP A 199 -12.55 -15.50 38.12
N SER A 200 -12.87 -15.87 36.88
CA SER A 200 -14.09 -16.60 36.53
C SER A 200 -13.96 -18.13 36.59
N GLN A 201 -12.74 -18.65 36.75
CA GLN A 201 -12.42 -20.09 36.68
C GLN A 201 -13.01 -20.80 35.45
N PHE A 202 -13.16 -20.11 34.32
CA PHE A 202 -13.84 -20.60 33.11
C PHE A 202 -15.30 -21.05 33.33
N GLY A 203 -15.96 -20.57 34.39
CA GLY A 203 -17.30 -21.02 34.80
C GLY A 203 -17.32 -22.38 35.52
N LEU A 204 -16.17 -23.03 35.65
CA LEU A 204 -15.99 -24.29 36.38
C LEU A 204 -15.64 -23.97 37.83
N ILE A 205 -16.61 -23.78 38.71
CA ILE A 205 -16.30 -23.50 40.12
C ILE A 205 -15.91 -24.81 40.81
N THR A 206 -14.65 -24.92 41.23
CA THR A 206 -14.11 -26.12 41.95
C THR A 206 -13.57 -25.78 43.33
N ASP A 207 -13.67 -24.51 43.74
CA ASP A 207 -13.19 -24.05 45.03
C ASP A 207 -14.14 -24.51 46.13
N ASP A 208 -13.58 -24.91 47.25
CA ASP A 208 -14.32 -25.25 48.45
C ASP A 208 -14.93 -23.98 49.06
N GLU A 209 -16.22 -24.01 49.39
CA GLU A 209 -16.89 -22.87 50.01
C GLU A 209 -16.36 -22.66 51.44
N LYS A 210 -16.08 -21.40 51.79
CA LYS A 210 -15.73 -21.01 53.16
C LYS A 210 -17.00 -20.93 54.02
N ALA A 211 -17.71 -22.04 54.18
CA ALA A 211 -18.90 -22.11 55.01
C ALA A 211 -18.51 -22.20 56.51
N GLU A 212 -19.21 -21.45 57.37
CA GLU A 212 -19.05 -21.48 58.84
C GLU A 212 -19.81 -22.65 59.51
N THR A 213 -20.54 -23.48 58.74
CA THR A 213 -21.29 -24.63 59.26
C THR A 213 -20.36 -25.79 59.65
N GLU A 214 -20.72 -26.55 60.70
CA GLU A 214 -19.90 -27.68 61.18
C GLU A 214 -19.95 -28.91 60.25
N ASP A 215 -20.97 -29.03 59.39
CA ASP A 215 -21.22 -30.20 58.53
C ASP A 215 -20.16 -30.35 57.41
N PRO A 216 -19.45 -31.50 57.32
CA PRO A 216 -18.54 -31.80 56.21
C PRO A 216 -19.19 -31.76 54.82
N ALA A 217 -20.51 -31.94 54.73
CA ALA A 217 -21.25 -31.92 53.47
C ALA A 217 -21.29 -30.54 52.79
N ASP A 218 -21.19 -29.46 53.58
CA ASP A 218 -21.21 -28.09 53.08
C ASP A 218 -19.81 -27.52 52.79
N LYS A 219 -18.75 -28.26 53.18
CA LYS A 219 -17.37 -27.77 53.12
C LYS A 219 -16.62 -28.18 51.86
N PHE A 220 -16.77 -29.42 51.42
CA PHE A 220 -15.99 -29.97 50.32
C PHE A 220 -16.82 -30.05 49.04
N TRP A 221 -16.23 -29.63 47.91
CA TRP A 221 -16.88 -29.68 46.59
C TRP A 221 -17.41 -31.09 46.25
N GLU A 222 -16.66 -32.12 46.60
CA GLU A 222 -16.97 -33.52 46.35
C GLU A 222 -18.25 -33.96 47.09
N THR A 223 -18.33 -33.63 48.38
CA THR A 223 -19.46 -33.98 49.23
C THR A 223 -20.70 -33.16 48.84
N LYS A 224 -20.54 -31.85 48.57
CA LYS A 224 -21.65 -30.98 48.14
C LYS A 224 -22.32 -31.46 46.84
N ASN A 225 -21.54 -31.95 45.88
CA ASN A 225 -22.06 -32.30 44.56
C ASN A 225 -22.52 -33.75 44.43
N PHE A 226 -22.09 -34.66 45.31
CA PHE A 226 -22.34 -36.11 45.14
C PHE A 226 -22.76 -36.86 46.41
N TYR A 227 -22.77 -36.25 47.59
CA TYR A 227 -23.13 -36.92 48.83
C TYR A 227 -24.63 -37.05 49.02
N HIS A 228 -25.11 -38.27 49.32
CA HIS A 228 -26.51 -38.58 49.58
C HIS A 228 -27.46 -38.15 48.44
N LEU A 229 -26.94 -38.07 47.20
CA LEU A 229 -27.74 -37.75 46.02
C LEU A 229 -28.15 -39.05 45.29
N PRO A 230 -29.40 -39.13 44.82
CA PRO A 230 -29.83 -40.22 43.95
C PRO A 230 -28.97 -40.31 42.68
N LEU A 231 -28.82 -41.51 42.12
CA LEU A 231 -28.07 -41.75 40.88
C LEU A 231 -28.43 -40.77 39.76
N VAL A 232 -29.73 -40.52 39.54
CA VAL A 232 -30.19 -39.60 38.49
C VAL A 232 -29.69 -38.17 38.71
N ALA A 233 -29.57 -37.72 39.96
CA ALA A 233 -29.07 -36.40 40.30
C ALA A 233 -27.54 -36.32 40.11
N CYS A 234 -26.80 -37.38 40.49
CA CYS A 234 -25.36 -37.47 40.23
C CYS A 234 -25.04 -37.43 38.72
N ILE A 235 -25.78 -38.17 37.89
CA ILE A 235 -25.59 -38.14 36.44
C ILE A 235 -25.97 -36.76 35.86
N THR A 236 -27.05 -36.14 36.34
CA THR A 236 -27.45 -34.80 35.93
C THR A 236 -26.37 -33.76 36.26
N MET A 237 -25.75 -33.87 37.44
CA MET A 237 -24.64 -33.01 37.85
C MET A 237 -23.41 -33.21 36.94
N LEU A 238 -23.05 -34.46 36.62
CA LEU A 238 -21.98 -34.76 35.68
C LEU A 238 -22.28 -34.20 34.28
N SER A 239 -23.53 -34.28 33.80
CA SER A 239 -23.96 -33.67 32.53
C SER A 239 -23.90 -32.14 32.56
N LYS A 240 -24.17 -31.51 33.70
CA LYS A 240 -24.00 -30.07 33.89
C LYS A 240 -22.53 -29.67 33.83
N ILE A 241 -21.64 -30.41 34.50
CA ILE A 241 -20.20 -30.15 34.45
C ILE A 241 -19.66 -30.33 33.03
N GLU A 242 -20.11 -31.36 32.30
CA GLU A 242 -19.78 -31.54 30.89
C GLU A 242 -20.20 -30.32 30.04
N ASN A 243 -21.38 -29.76 30.31
CA ASN A 243 -21.85 -28.54 29.67
C ASN A 243 -20.92 -27.36 29.92
N ASP A 244 -20.52 -27.15 31.17
CA ASP A 244 -19.59 -26.08 31.54
C ASP A 244 -18.22 -26.26 30.88
N VAL A 245 -17.70 -27.50 30.82
CA VAL A 245 -16.43 -27.84 30.16
C VAL A 245 -16.50 -27.54 28.66
N ARG A 246 -17.60 -27.90 28.00
CA ARG A 246 -17.83 -27.60 26.57
C ARG A 246 -18.04 -26.11 26.31
N ASN A 247 -18.66 -25.38 27.25
CA ASN A 247 -18.78 -23.92 27.16
C ASN A 247 -17.41 -23.24 27.34
N ALA A 248 -16.59 -23.70 28.28
CA ALA A 248 -15.22 -23.21 28.47
C ALA A 248 -14.36 -23.42 27.22
N GLU A 249 -14.46 -24.60 26.57
CA GLU A 249 -13.85 -24.86 25.26
C GLU A 249 -14.32 -23.83 24.23
N SER A 250 -15.63 -23.63 24.09
CA SER A 250 -16.23 -22.65 23.15
C SER A 250 -15.67 -21.24 23.38
N ASP A 251 -15.64 -20.78 24.63
CA ASP A 251 -15.22 -19.43 24.99
C ASP A 251 -13.73 -19.21 24.71
N VAL A 252 -12.87 -20.17 25.08
CA VAL A 252 -11.43 -20.11 24.82
C VAL A 252 -11.15 -20.14 23.31
N VAL A 253 -11.77 -21.07 22.58
CA VAL A 253 -11.57 -21.23 21.13
C VAL A 253 -12.10 -20.00 20.37
N SER A 254 -13.26 -19.46 20.76
CA SER A 254 -13.81 -18.22 20.21
C SER A 254 -12.90 -17.02 20.46
N ASN A 255 -12.31 -16.92 21.66
CA ASN A 255 -11.33 -15.88 21.96
C ASN A 255 -10.10 -16.01 21.07
N LEU A 256 -9.52 -17.21 20.97
CA LEU A 256 -8.36 -17.48 20.11
C LEU A 256 -8.64 -17.11 18.65
N LEU A 257 -9.84 -17.41 18.14
CA LEU A 257 -10.27 -17.05 16.79
C LEU A 257 -10.35 -15.53 16.62
N GLY A 258 -10.94 -14.83 17.59
CA GLY A 258 -11.03 -13.37 17.60
C GLY A 258 -9.66 -12.68 17.62
N GLN A 259 -8.66 -13.29 18.26
CA GLN A 259 -7.30 -12.75 18.34
C GLN A 259 -6.53 -12.82 17.02
N ILE A 260 -6.89 -13.73 16.10
CA ILE A 260 -6.25 -13.82 14.79
C ILE A 260 -6.38 -12.47 14.06
N GLY A 261 -7.57 -11.87 14.04
CA GLY A 261 -7.82 -10.60 13.35
C GLY A 261 -7.69 -9.34 14.21
N ALA A 262 -7.60 -9.46 15.54
CA ALA A 262 -7.62 -8.32 16.45
C ALA A 262 -6.43 -7.36 16.27
N ALA A 263 -5.27 -7.89 15.89
CA ALA A 263 -4.05 -7.11 15.65
C ALA A 263 -3.95 -6.55 14.21
N ASP A 264 -4.86 -6.92 13.30
CA ASP A 264 -4.79 -6.49 11.91
C ASP A 264 -5.35 -5.08 11.72
N PHE A 265 -4.72 -4.34 10.80
CA PHE A 265 -5.26 -3.06 10.34
C PHE A 265 -6.56 -3.30 9.58
N LYS A 266 -7.63 -2.63 10.01
CA LYS A 266 -8.91 -2.65 9.32
C LYS A 266 -8.90 -1.59 8.22
N PHE A 267 -9.07 -2.03 6.97
CA PHE A 267 -9.18 -1.16 5.80
C PHE A 267 -10.60 -1.24 5.24
N ASP A 268 -11.16 -0.11 4.82
CA ASP A 268 -12.53 -0.04 4.28
C ASP A 268 -12.54 0.10 2.74
N THR A 269 -11.43 0.57 2.16
CA THR A 269 -11.35 0.93 0.75
C THR A 269 -10.11 0.32 0.11
N LEU A 270 -10.31 -0.31 -1.05
CA LEU A 270 -9.25 -0.79 -1.94
C LEU A 270 -9.22 0.10 -3.18
N ALA A 271 -8.05 0.61 -3.55
CA ALA A 271 -7.86 1.35 -4.80
C ALA A 271 -6.60 0.89 -5.52
N GLY A 272 -6.69 0.74 -6.83
CA GLY A 272 -5.51 0.58 -7.68
C GLY A 272 -4.68 1.86 -7.69
N LYS A 273 -3.37 1.74 -7.48
CA LYS A 273 -2.41 2.83 -7.57
C LYS A 273 -1.27 2.43 -8.50
N VAL A 274 -0.64 3.45 -9.10
CA VAL A 274 0.49 3.29 -10.00
C VAL A 274 1.61 4.22 -9.54
N ILE A 275 2.83 3.68 -9.47
CA ILE A 275 4.05 4.46 -9.25
C ILE A 275 4.89 4.36 -10.54
N PRO A 276 4.87 5.39 -11.41
CA PRO A 276 5.71 5.39 -12.60
C PRO A 276 7.19 5.61 -12.24
N LYS A 277 8.10 4.90 -12.90
CA LYS A 277 9.55 5.16 -12.75
C LYS A 277 9.97 6.46 -13.43
N ALA A 278 9.30 6.82 -14.53
CA ALA A 278 9.44 8.09 -15.23
C ALA A 278 8.07 8.54 -15.74
N THR A 279 7.73 9.82 -15.59
CA THR A 279 6.48 10.41 -16.08
C THR A 279 6.56 10.85 -17.54
N VAL A 280 7.77 11.04 -18.07
CA VAL A 280 8.03 11.41 -19.46
C VAL A 280 8.98 10.36 -20.06
N VAL A 281 8.63 9.84 -21.23
CA VAL A 281 9.44 8.87 -21.98
C VAL A 281 9.57 9.32 -23.43
N VAL A 282 10.73 9.06 -24.04
CA VAL A 282 10.97 9.36 -25.45
C VAL A 282 10.36 8.26 -26.32
N GLN A 283 9.88 8.61 -27.52
CA GLN A 283 9.36 7.65 -28.48
C GLN A 283 10.42 6.59 -28.81
N GLY A 284 10.12 5.32 -28.53
CA GLY A 284 11.05 4.19 -28.69
C GLY A 284 11.60 3.64 -27.37
N ASP A 285 11.49 4.36 -26.26
CA ASP A 285 11.86 3.87 -24.92
C ASP A 285 10.73 3.04 -24.29
N LYS A 286 11.08 2.20 -23.31
CA LYS A 286 10.11 1.38 -22.54
C LYS A 286 9.56 2.19 -21.36
N TYR A 287 8.24 2.32 -21.29
CA TYR A 287 7.56 2.81 -20.10
C TYR A 287 7.50 1.70 -19.02
N SER A 288 7.95 2.00 -17.80
CA SER A 288 7.92 1.08 -16.66
C SER A 288 7.27 1.75 -15.46
N ALA A 289 6.29 1.07 -14.85
CA ALA A 289 5.57 1.53 -13.68
C ALA A 289 5.21 0.34 -12.79
N ASP A 290 5.22 0.55 -11.47
CA ASP A 290 4.81 -0.46 -10.50
C ASP A 290 3.30 -0.26 -10.21
N LEU A 291 2.52 -1.31 -10.46
CA LEU A 291 1.07 -1.36 -10.23
C LEU A 291 0.79 -2.13 -8.94
N PHE A 292 0.01 -1.56 -8.04
CA PHE A 292 -0.34 -2.21 -6.78
C PHE A 292 -1.73 -1.80 -6.31
N VAL A 293 -2.33 -2.63 -5.46
CA VAL A 293 -3.59 -2.31 -4.77
C VAL A 293 -3.23 -1.70 -3.43
N ALA A 294 -3.67 -0.48 -3.19
CA ALA A 294 -3.57 0.21 -1.92
C ALA A 294 -4.86 -0.03 -1.11
N ALA A 295 -4.70 -0.59 0.08
CA ALA A 295 -5.75 -0.66 1.09
C ALA A 295 -5.59 0.50 2.08
N PHE A 296 -6.64 1.29 2.29
CA PHE A 296 -6.64 2.39 3.26
C PHE A 296 -8.01 2.50 3.95
N SER A 297 -8.10 3.31 5.00
CA SER A 297 -9.33 3.58 5.73
C SER A 297 -9.76 5.03 5.55
N THR A 298 -11.03 5.26 5.23
CA THR A 298 -11.63 6.61 5.19
C THR A 298 -11.92 7.18 6.57
N THR A 299 -12.06 6.30 7.57
CA THR A 299 -12.43 6.67 8.95
C THR A 299 -11.19 6.94 9.82
N SER A 300 -10.08 6.25 9.56
CA SER A 300 -8.83 6.44 10.31
C SER A 300 -7.81 7.19 9.45
N ASN A 301 -7.64 8.49 9.71
CA ASN A 301 -6.66 9.31 8.99
C ASN A 301 -5.26 9.14 9.59
N PRO A 302 -4.25 8.69 8.81
CA PRO A 302 -2.87 8.69 9.27
C PRO A 302 -2.33 10.11 9.46
N LEU A 303 -1.30 10.25 10.30
CA LEU A 303 -0.53 11.49 10.40
C LEU A 303 0.61 11.43 9.37
N ILE A 304 0.63 12.38 8.44
CA ILE A 304 1.63 12.44 7.38
C ILE A 304 2.50 13.68 7.56
N TYR A 305 3.80 13.46 7.63
CA TYR A 305 4.81 14.52 7.70
C TYR A 305 5.74 14.44 6.50
N THR A 306 6.15 15.59 5.99
CA THR A 306 7.14 15.70 4.91
C THR A 306 8.32 16.54 5.37
N GLY A 307 9.52 16.17 4.95
CA GLY A 307 10.76 16.90 5.22
C GLY A 307 11.72 16.87 4.03
N GLU A 308 12.78 17.66 4.11
CA GLU A 308 13.80 17.75 3.04
C GLU A 308 14.64 16.48 2.95
N GLY A 309 14.81 15.76 4.07
CA GLY A 309 15.49 14.47 4.12
C GLY A 309 14.94 13.57 5.22
N TYR A 310 15.47 12.35 5.30
CA TYR A 310 15.14 11.38 6.34
C TYR A 310 16.43 10.84 6.98
N ASP A 311 16.61 11.08 8.27
CA ASP A 311 17.73 10.52 9.04
C ASP A 311 17.40 9.07 9.40
N THR A 312 18.19 8.14 8.84
CA THR A 312 17.99 6.70 9.04
C THR A 312 18.46 6.21 10.42
N ILE A 313 19.28 7.01 11.12
CA ILE A 313 19.82 6.68 12.44
C ILE A 313 18.85 7.14 13.54
N LYS A 314 18.24 8.33 13.37
CA LYS A 314 17.26 8.87 14.32
C LYS A 314 15.81 8.50 14.03
N GLY A 315 15.50 8.06 12.80
CA GLY A 315 14.15 7.71 12.39
C GLY A 315 13.23 8.92 12.22
N GLU A 316 13.80 10.11 12.01
CA GLU A 316 13.09 11.38 11.94
C GLU A 316 13.35 12.09 10.61
N LEU A 317 12.40 12.94 10.22
CA LEU A 317 12.55 13.82 9.06
C LEU A 317 13.51 14.96 9.42
N THR A 318 14.35 15.34 8.46
CA THR A 318 15.31 16.43 8.60
C THR A 318 14.91 17.63 7.74
N GLY A 319 15.32 18.82 8.19
CA GLY A 319 14.98 20.09 7.54
C GLY A 319 13.65 20.65 8.02
N LYS A 320 12.96 21.40 7.15
CA LYS A 320 11.63 21.95 7.45
C LYS A 320 10.58 20.83 7.39
N ILE A 321 9.94 20.57 8.53
CA ILE A 321 8.89 19.55 8.63
C ILE A 321 7.53 20.22 8.44
N ASP A 322 6.81 19.83 7.40
CA ASP A 322 5.45 20.28 7.14
C ASP A 322 4.49 19.09 7.29
N SER A 323 3.32 19.31 7.90
CA SER A 323 2.26 18.31 8.00
C SER A 323 1.37 18.34 6.76
N VAL A 324 1.06 17.18 6.20
CA VAL A 324 0.19 17.06 5.02
C VAL A 324 -1.26 16.92 5.47
N VAL A 325 -2.16 17.66 4.82
CA VAL A 325 -3.61 17.52 5.06
C VAL A 325 -4.07 16.18 4.52
N VAL A 326 -4.68 15.37 5.39
CA VAL A 326 -5.21 14.06 5.05
C VAL A 326 -6.73 14.12 5.02
N ALA A 327 -7.31 13.70 3.91
CA ALA A 327 -8.75 13.57 3.73
C ALA A 327 -9.08 12.15 3.28
N LYS A 328 -10.00 11.49 4.00
CA LYS A 328 -10.47 10.12 3.70
C LYS A 328 -9.31 9.11 3.54
N GLY A 329 -8.32 9.17 4.42
CA GLY A 329 -7.16 8.27 4.38
C GLY A 329 -6.09 8.60 3.33
N VAL A 330 -6.26 9.67 2.53
CA VAL A 330 -5.30 10.10 1.50
C VAL A 330 -4.75 11.49 1.84
N GLY A 331 -3.43 11.62 1.90
CA GLY A 331 -2.76 12.92 2.03
C GLY A 331 -2.46 13.53 0.68
N THR A 332 -2.85 14.79 0.48
CA THR A 332 -2.52 15.55 -0.74
C THR A 332 -1.40 16.52 -0.43
N LEU A 333 -0.24 16.33 -1.06
CA LEU A 333 0.93 17.20 -0.92
C LEU A 333 1.08 18.06 -2.17
N GLU A 334 1.06 19.38 -1.99
CA GLU A 334 1.28 20.36 -3.06
C GLU A 334 2.48 21.23 -2.69
N ILE A 335 3.59 21.08 -3.42
CA ILE A 335 4.81 21.87 -3.22
C ILE A 335 4.94 22.86 -4.40
N PRO A 336 5.01 24.18 -4.17
CA PRO A 336 5.22 25.14 -5.24
C PRO A 336 6.62 24.98 -5.86
N ALA A 337 6.68 24.82 -7.17
CA ALA A 337 7.91 24.58 -7.93
C ALA A 337 8.63 25.90 -8.30
N SER A 338 9.35 26.50 -7.34
CA SER A 338 9.93 27.85 -7.51
C SER A 338 11.30 27.90 -8.21
N SER A 339 12.08 26.81 -8.19
CA SER A 339 13.44 26.79 -8.75
C SER A 339 13.67 25.53 -9.57
N VAL A 340 14.37 25.70 -10.69
CA VAL A 340 14.69 24.67 -11.67
C VAL A 340 15.68 23.65 -11.11
N GLY A 341 15.56 22.40 -11.55
CA GLY A 341 16.49 21.30 -11.23
C GLY A 341 15.82 20.14 -10.49
N ASP A 342 16.64 19.16 -10.13
CA ASP A 342 16.21 17.99 -9.37
C ASP A 342 15.93 18.37 -7.92
N LYS A 343 14.70 18.09 -7.48
CA LYS A 343 14.27 18.24 -6.10
C LYS A 343 14.03 16.89 -5.49
N LYS A 344 14.35 16.78 -4.21
CA LYS A 344 14.11 15.57 -3.41
C LYS A 344 13.40 15.96 -2.14
N PHE A 345 12.53 15.08 -1.66
CA PHE A 345 11.93 15.17 -0.35
C PHE A 345 11.71 13.76 0.20
N SER A 346 11.46 13.68 1.51
CA SER A 346 11.11 12.44 2.19
C SER A 346 9.81 12.62 2.96
N ALA A 347 9.09 11.52 3.18
CA ALA A 347 7.82 11.52 3.88
C ALA A 347 7.79 10.45 4.97
N LEU A 348 7.05 10.71 6.04
CA LEU A 348 6.83 9.78 7.15
C LEU A 348 5.32 9.66 7.39
N ILE A 349 4.79 8.47 7.17
CA ILE A 349 3.37 8.16 7.38
C ILE A 349 3.23 7.39 8.69
N LYS A 350 2.52 7.96 9.67
CA LYS A 350 2.23 7.30 10.95
C LYS A 350 0.78 6.81 10.95
N VAL A 351 0.60 5.49 11.03
CA VAL A 351 -0.71 4.83 11.08
C VAL A 351 -0.98 4.36 12.50
N LYS A 352 -2.17 4.67 13.03
CA LYS A 352 -2.59 4.18 14.34
C LYS A 352 -2.93 2.69 14.26
N THR A 353 -2.30 1.87 15.11
CA THR A 353 -2.59 0.45 15.25
C THR A 353 -3.87 0.23 16.05
N PRO A 354 -4.50 -0.96 15.95
CA PRO A 354 -5.60 -1.35 16.82
C PRO A 354 -5.23 -1.36 18.32
N THR A 355 -3.95 -1.48 18.67
CA THR A 355 -3.45 -1.34 20.06
C THR A 355 -3.44 0.10 20.57
N GLY A 356 -3.59 1.10 19.69
CA GLY A 356 -3.56 2.52 20.03
C GLY A 356 -2.23 3.22 19.74
N ASP A 357 -1.16 2.47 19.49
CA ASP A 357 0.16 2.98 19.15
C ASP A 357 0.25 3.48 17.70
N TYR A 358 1.26 4.28 17.38
CA TYR A 358 1.52 4.70 16.00
C TYR A 358 2.67 3.91 15.40
N LYS A 359 2.41 3.22 14.28
CA LYS A 359 3.44 2.59 13.46
C LYS A 359 3.86 3.54 12.34
N SER A 360 5.16 3.78 12.22
CA SER A 360 5.73 4.73 11.25
C SER A 360 6.23 4.01 9.99
N TYR A 361 5.90 4.55 8.82
CA TYR A 361 6.30 4.08 7.50
C TYR A 361 7.04 5.20 6.77
N PRO A 362 8.38 5.16 6.72
CA PRO A 362 9.16 6.16 6.02
C PRO A 362 9.19 5.89 4.51
N ILE A 363 9.08 6.95 3.71
CA ILE A 363 9.28 6.96 2.26
C ILE A 363 10.45 7.90 1.98
N LYS A 364 11.53 7.35 1.43
CA LYS A 364 12.80 8.05 1.25
C LYS A 364 12.99 8.48 -0.21
N ASP A 365 13.72 9.59 -0.38
CA ASP A 365 14.30 10.03 -1.65
C ASP A 365 13.30 10.15 -2.81
N ILE A 366 12.11 10.69 -2.54
CA ILE A 366 11.14 10.98 -3.60
C ILE A 366 11.69 12.13 -4.42
N LYS A 367 11.96 11.88 -5.71
CA LYS A 367 12.55 12.86 -6.62
C LYS A 367 11.47 13.44 -7.55
N TYR A 368 11.52 14.73 -7.78
CA TYR A 368 10.77 15.40 -8.84
C TYR A 368 11.66 16.42 -9.53
N ASN A 369 11.49 16.59 -10.84
CA ASN A 369 12.29 17.54 -11.63
C ASN A 369 11.42 18.75 -12.00
N VAL A 370 11.97 19.95 -11.78
CA VAL A 370 11.33 21.21 -12.17
C VAL A 370 12.07 21.77 -13.38
N MET A 371 11.38 21.88 -14.51
CA MET A 371 11.93 22.44 -15.75
C MET A 371 11.42 23.86 -15.97
N LYS A 372 12.22 24.70 -16.64
CA LYS A 372 11.72 25.98 -17.16
C LYS A 372 10.72 25.71 -18.29
N PRO A 373 9.61 26.46 -18.38
CA PRO A 373 8.76 26.42 -19.57
C PRO A 373 9.60 26.78 -20.80
N MET A 374 9.62 25.91 -21.82
CA MET A 374 10.27 26.18 -23.10
C MET A 374 9.27 25.99 -24.22
N ALA A 375 9.13 27.00 -25.08
CA ALA A 375 8.36 26.92 -26.32
C ALA A 375 9.30 27.22 -27.48
N VAL A 376 9.39 26.29 -28.43
CA VAL A 376 10.18 26.49 -29.65
C VAL A 376 9.29 27.15 -30.69
N VAL A 377 9.51 28.43 -30.94
CA VAL A 377 8.84 29.17 -32.03
C VAL A 377 9.86 29.38 -33.14
N SER A 378 9.79 28.56 -34.19
CA SER A 378 10.71 28.63 -35.31
C SER A 378 9.98 29.04 -36.61
N PRO A 379 10.33 30.19 -37.22
CA PRO A 379 9.73 30.59 -38.48
C PRO A 379 10.22 29.68 -39.61
N THR A 380 9.30 28.96 -40.26
CA THR A 380 9.62 27.93 -41.27
C THR A 380 10.36 28.45 -42.50
N LYS A 381 10.16 29.72 -42.88
CA LYS A 381 10.88 30.35 -44.01
C LYS A 381 12.25 30.94 -43.63
N MET A 382 12.60 30.97 -42.35
CA MET A 382 13.88 31.51 -41.85
C MET A 382 14.93 30.41 -41.60
N ASN A 383 14.66 29.15 -41.98
CA ASN A 383 15.65 28.07 -41.94
C ASN A 383 16.73 28.23 -43.04
N VAL A 384 17.45 29.35 -43.03
CA VAL A 384 18.47 29.72 -44.00
C VAL A 384 19.78 29.97 -43.27
N MET A 385 20.88 29.42 -43.80
CA MET A 385 22.24 29.75 -43.39
C MET A 385 22.93 30.48 -44.53
N TYR A 386 23.69 31.51 -44.20
CA TYR A 386 24.44 32.30 -45.16
C TYR A 386 25.91 31.87 -45.23
N ILE A 387 26.43 31.73 -46.45
CA ILE A 387 27.84 31.43 -46.71
C ILE A 387 28.70 32.67 -46.39
N GLY A 388 29.83 32.45 -45.74
CA GLY A 388 30.82 33.50 -45.45
C GLY A 388 30.53 34.34 -44.21
N VAL A 389 29.50 34.00 -43.43
CA VAL A 389 29.18 34.63 -42.15
C VAL A 389 28.99 33.60 -41.05
N ASP A 390 29.14 34.05 -39.82
CA ASP A 390 28.88 33.25 -38.63
C ASP A 390 27.36 33.23 -38.39
N ASN A 391 26.72 32.06 -38.51
CA ASN A 391 25.28 31.91 -38.34
C ASN A 391 24.99 31.49 -36.88
N PRO A 392 24.53 32.38 -36.00
CA PRO A 392 24.20 32.03 -34.63
C PRO A 392 22.92 31.19 -34.59
N MET A 393 22.90 30.19 -33.72
CA MET A 393 21.76 29.31 -33.50
C MET A 393 21.68 28.84 -32.06
N ASP A 394 20.45 28.66 -31.58
CA ASP A 394 20.17 28.08 -30.27
C ASP A 394 19.58 26.68 -30.48
N ILE A 395 20.14 25.70 -29.76
CA ILE A 395 19.76 24.29 -29.88
C ILE A 395 19.45 23.79 -28.48
N SER A 396 18.17 23.59 -28.20
CA SER A 396 17.67 23.00 -26.96
C SER A 396 16.98 21.67 -27.25
N VAL A 397 17.10 20.73 -26.32
CA VAL A 397 16.41 19.43 -26.37
C VAL A 397 15.54 19.31 -25.14
N SER A 398 14.24 19.08 -25.34
CA SER A 398 13.30 18.89 -24.23
C SER A 398 13.71 17.71 -23.37
N GLY A 399 13.85 17.96 -22.07
CA GLY A 399 14.22 16.95 -21.06
C GLY A 399 15.71 16.86 -20.77
N PHE A 400 16.57 17.59 -21.50
CA PHE A 400 18.01 17.56 -21.30
C PHE A 400 18.56 18.97 -21.03
N THR A 401 19.59 19.04 -20.19
CA THR A 401 20.35 20.26 -19.91
C THR A 401 21.38 20.53 -21.02
N ASP A 402 21.72 21.80 -21.25
CA ASP A 402 22.56 22.23 -22.37
C ASP A 402 23.94 21.55 -22.42
N ASP A 403 24.48 21.14 -21.27
CA ASP A 403 25.75 20.40 -21.15
C ASP A 403 25.68 18.98 -21.73
N LYS A 404 24.50 18.34 -21.68
CA LYS A 404 24.27 16.99 -22.22
C LYS A 404 23.90 16.99 -23.71
N VAL A 405 23.66 18.16 -24.30
CA VAL A 405 23.31 18.31 -25.73
C VAL A 405 24.56 18.46 -26.59
N SER A 406 24.63 17.65 -27.65
CA SER A 406 25.67 17.67 -28.68
C SER A 406 25.04 17.74 -30.06
N ALA A 407 25.48 18.68 -30.88
CA ALA A 407 24.98 18.88 -32.24
C ALA A 407 26.12 18.74 -33.27
N GLY A 408 25.77 18.26 -34.46
CA GLY A 408 26.64 18.16 -35.62
C GLY A 408 25.96 18.73 -36.86
N ILE A 409 26.76 19.12 -37.85
CA ILE A 409 26.28 19.64 -39.14
C ILE A 409 26.84 18.80 -40.29
N SER A 410 26.02 18.54 -41.31
CA SER A 410 26.41 17.72 -42.46
C SER A 410 27.45 18.40 -43.37
N GLN A 411 27.53 19.72 -43.34
CA GLN A 411 28.48 20.50 -44.14
C GLN A 411 28.91 21.77 -43.43
N GLY A 412 30.22 22.05 -43.43
CA GLY A 412 30.81 23.17 -42.71
C GLY A 412 31.29 22.80 -41.31
N SER A 413 31.24 23.75 -40.37
CA SER A 413 31.57 23.53 -38.96
C SER A 413 30.49 24.09 -38.05
N LEU A 414 30.28 23.41 -36.92
CA LEU A 414 29.35 23.82 -35.87
C LEU A 414 30.12 23.86 -34.55
N VAL A 415 30.21 25.05 -33.95
CA VAL A 415 31.00 25.28 -32.73
C VAL A 415 30.08 25.77 -31.62
N LYS A 416 30.18 25.13 -30.45
CA LYS A 416 29.47 25.55 -29.25
C LYS A 416 30.15 26.78 -28.64
N THR A 417 29.39 27.83 -28.44
CA THR A 417 29.81 29.02 -27.68
C THR A 417 29.07 29.05 -26.34
N GLY A 418 29.52 29.85 -25.38
CA GLY A 418 28.89 29.93 -24.06
C GLY A 418 27.42 30.37 -24.08
N THR A 419 26.95 30.93 -25.19
CA THR A 419 25.59 31.48 -25.36
C THR A 419 24.81 30.81 -26.51
N GLY A 420 25.28 29.68 -27.04
CA GLY A 420 24.61 28.96 -28.13
C GLY A 420 25.57 28.22 -29.05
N TRP A 421 25.24 28.18 -30.34
CA TRP A 421 26.03 27.51 -31.37
C TRP A 421 26.25 28.45 -32.56
N ILE A 422 27.42 28.36 -33.19
CA ILE A 422 27.74 29.11 -34.41
C ILE A 422 27.99 28.10 -35.53
N ALA A 423 27.20 28.20 -36.60
CA ALA A 423 27.36 27.42 -37.80
C ALA A 423 28.10 28.22 -38.89
N LYS A 424 29.17 27.65 -39.44
CA LYS A 424 29.90 28.19 -40.61
C LYS A 424 29.75 27.22 -41.77
N VAL A 425 29.13 27.68 -42.86
CA VAL A 425 28.86 26.88 -44.06
C VAL A 425 29.62 27.40 -45.26
N SER A 426 30.05 26.51 -46.15
CA SER A 426 30.90 26.83 -47.31
C SER A 426 30.26 26.53 -48.66
N THR A 427 29.37 25.54 -48.74
CA THR A 427 28.79 25.07 -50.01
C THR A 427 27.30 25.40 -50.09
N ALA A 428 26.84 25.88 -51.24
CA ALA A 428 25.43 26.15 -51.48
C ALA A 428 24.63 24.84 -51.62
N GLY A 429 23.42 24.79 -51.05
CA GLY A 429 22.60 23.56 -51.03
C GLY A 429 21.76 23.43 -49.76
N GLU A 430 21.74 22.23 -49.17
CA GLU A 430 20.99 21.91 -47.95
C GLU A 430 21.91 21.37 -46.85
N ALA A 431 22.02 22.08 -45.73
CA ALA A 431 22.76 21.63 -44.55
C ALA A 431 21.80 20.98 -43.54
N THR A 432 22.13 19.79 -43.07
CA THR A 432 21.36 19.10 -42.04
C THR A 432 22.08 19.22 -40.71
N VAL A 433 21.41 19.75 -39.69
CA VAL A 433 21.89 19.78 -38.31
C VAL A 433 21.27 18.60 -37.58
N SER A 434 22.11 17.67 -37.15
CA SER A 434 21.72 16.50 -36.35
C SER A 434 22.00 16.76 -34.89
N VAL A 435 21.01 16.54 -34.03
CA VAL A 435 21.13 16.77 -32.59
C VAL A 435 21.11 15.43 -31.87
N SER A 436 21.94 15.29 -30.84
CA SER A 436 22.01 14.14 -29.97
C SER A 436 22.11 14.60 -28.52
N ALA A 437 21.55 13.83 -27.59
CA ALA A 437 21.72 14.10 -26.16
C ALA A 437 22.26 12.85 -25.46
N LYS A 438 23.08 13.08 -24.44
CA LYS A 438 23.57 12.01 -23.58
C LYS A 438 22.56 11.73 -22.47
N ASP A 439 22.19 10.47 -22.33
CA ASP A 439 21.39 9.97 -21.22
C ASP A 439 22.21 9.95 -19.91
N ASP A 440 21.56 9.71 -18.77
CA ASP A 440 22.23 9.66 -17.45
C ASP A 440 23.27 8.53 -17.34
N GLU A 441 23.21 7.54 -18.24
CA GLU A 441 24.19 6.46 -18.38
C GLU A 441 25.36 6.80 -19.33
N GLY A 442 25.42 8.05 -19.84
CA GLY A 442 26.47 8.53 -20.75
C GLY A 442 26.33 8.07 -22.21
N LYS A 443 25.28 7.30 -22.54
CA LYS A 443 24.98 6.85 -23.90
C LYS A 443 24.35 7.98 -24.72
N SER A 444 24.86 8.21 -25.93
CA SER A 444 24.32 9.22 -26.84
C SER A 444 23.09 8.69 -27.59
N LYS A 445 21.97 9.42 -27.52
CA LYS A 445 20.73 9.14 -28.25
C LYS A 445 20.47 10.22 -29.32
N PRO A 446 20.10 9.86 -30.56
CA PRO A 446 19.73 10.83 -31.58
C PRO A 446 18.39 11.50 -31.24
N MET A 447 18.35 12.83 -31.29
CA MET A 447 17.20 13.67 -30.93
C MET A 447 16.52 14.30 -32.15
N GLY A 448 16.86 13.81 -33.34
CA GLY A 448 16.32 14.28 -34.61
C GLY A 448 17.28 15.18 -35.38
N GLN A 449 16.79 15.65 -36.53
CA GLN A 449 17.56 16.45 -37.47
C GLN A 449 16.72 17.56 -38.08
N SER A 450 17.33 18.73 -38.28
CA SER A 450 16.71 19.90 -38.90
C SER A 450 17.44 20.28 -40.19
N LYS A 451 16.68 20.55 -41.24
CA LYS A 451 17.21 20.93 -42.56
C LYS A 451 17.22 22.45 -42.73
N PHE A 452 18.38 22.97 -43.11
CA PHE A 452 18.62 24.39 -43.38
C PHE A 452 19.04 24.58 -44.84
N ARG A 453 18.51 25.61 -45.47
CA ARG A 453 18.87 26.01 -46.83
C ARG A 453 20.12 26.87 -46.77
N VAL A 454 21.20 26.46 -47.43
CA VAL A 454 22.43 27.25 -47.50
C VAL A 454 22.36 28.17 -48.70
N LYS A 455 22.29 29.48 -48.44
CA LYS A 455 22.25 30.53 -49.46
C LYS A 455 23.49 31.39 -49.39
N ARG A 456 23.82 32.02 -50.52
CA ARG A 456 24.79 33.11 -50.52
C ARG A 456 24.13 34.35 -49.91
N VAL A 457 24.95 35.21 -49.32
CA VAL A 457 24.53 36.56 -48.97
C VAL A 457 23.97 37.27 -50.21
N PRO A 458 22.92 38.08 -50.09
CA PRO A 458 22.38 38.84 -51.21
C PRO A 458 23.46 39.70 -51.87
N ASP A 459 23.26 40.04 -53.14
CA ASP A 459 24.19 40.96 -53.81
C ASP A 459 24.00 42.38 -53.23
N PRO A 460 25.10 43.10 -52.92
CA PRO A 460 25.00 44.47 -52.43
C PRO A 460 24.54 45.38 -53.57
N VAL A 461 24.12 46.60 -53.24
CA VAL A 461 23.77 47.58 -54.25
C VAL A 461 24.80 48.70 -54.26
N ALA A 462 25.26 49.04 -55.47
CA ALA A 462 26.22 50.11 -55.66
C ALA A 462 25.57 51.48 -55.39
N LYS A 463 26.31 52.37 -54.71
CA LYS A 463 25.90 53.73 -54.39
C LYS A 463 27.04 54.71 -54.66
N VAL A 464 26.69 55.90 -55.13
CA VAL A 464 27.60 57.06 -55.22
C VAL A 464 26.90 58.24 -54.57
N ALA A 465 27.58 58.96 -53.68
CA ALA A 465 26.96 60.00 -52.84
C ALA A 465 25.70 59.51 -52.07
N GLY A 466 25.67 58.23 -51.68
CA GLY A 466 24.52 57.61 -51.01
C GLY A 466 23.29 57.35 -51.90
N LYS A 467 23.37 57.62 -53.22
CA LYS A 467 22.28 57.44 -54.18
C LYS A 467 22.56 56.29 -55.14
N ARG A 468 21.49 55.59 -55.55
CA ARG A 468 21.50 54.49 -56.52
C ARG A 468 21.13 54.92 -57.94
N GLU A 469 20.41 56.02 -58.07
CA GLU A 469 19.98 56.63 -59.33
C GLU A 469 19.44 58.04 -59.08
N GLY A 470 19.13 58.77 -60.16
CA GLY A 470 18.35 60.00 -60.12
C GLY A 470 19.14 61.25 -60.52
N VAL A 471 18.67 62.41 -60.06
CA VAL A 471 19.26 63.71 -60.39
C VAL A 471 20.34 64.09 -59.36
N ILE A 472 21.53 64.45 -59.84
CA ILE A 472 22.64 64.88 -58.99
C ILE A 472 23.29 66.14 -59.54
N ALA A 473 23.67 67.05 -58.63
CA ALA A 473 24.44 68.23 -58.98
C ALA A 473 25.84 67.80 -59.42
N LYS A 474 26.33 68.35 -60.53
CA LYS A 474 27.65 68.02 -61.09
C LYS A 474 28.78 68.17 -60.07
N ASN A 475 28.79 69.27 -59.31
CA ASN A 475 29.79 69.56 -58.29
C ASN A 475 29.81 68.49 -57.17
N LEU A 476 28.64 67.97 -56.79
CA LEU A 476 28.53 66.95 -55.75
C LEU A 476 29.09 65.60 -56.23
N LEU A 477 28.86 65.25 -57.50
CA LEU A 477 29.34 64.01 -58.09
C LEU A 477 30.87 64.02 -58.27
N VAL A 478 31.45 65.15 -58.68
CA VAL A 478 32.92 65.32 -58.83
C VAL A 478 33.64 65.31 -57.47
N ALA A 479 32.97 65.82 -56.42
CA ALA A 479 33.50 65.83 -55.06
C ALA A 479 33.52 64.45 -54.39
N GLN A 480 32.76 63.47 -54.90
CA GLN A 480 32.80 62.12 -54.34
C GLN A 480 34.12 61.42 -54.64
N SER A 481 34.58 60.64 -53.67
CA SER A 481 35.80 59.86 -53.80
C SER A 481 35.61 58.60 -54.65
N GLY A 482 34.40 58.02 -54.69
CA GLY A 482 34.23 56.71 -55.31
C GLY A 482 32.83 56.09 -55.22
N VAL A 483 32.76 54.81 -55.61
CA VAL A 483 31.56 53.96 -55.56
C VAL A 483 31.63 53.06 -54.33
N MET A 484 30.55 52.99 -53.56
CA MET A 484 30.37 52.12 -52.39
C MET A 484 29.39 50.99 -52.72
N ALA A 485 29.49 49.85 -52.04
CA ALA A 485 28.58 48.73 -52.19
C ALA A 485 27.95 48.41 -50.84
N ASP A 486 26.67 48.74 -50.68
CA ASP A 486 25.94 48.57 -49.42
C ASP A 486 24.86 47.50 -49.58
N LEU A 487 24.75 46.63 -48.58
CA LEU A 487 23.59 45.75 -48.42
C LEU A 487 22.46 46.51 -47.74
N GLU A 488 21.28 46.51 -48.34
CA GLU A 488 20.06 47.01 -47.70
C GLU A 488 19.22 45.85 -47.19
N ASN A 489 18.59 46.06 -46.03
CA ASN A 489 17.65 45.11 -45.40
C ASN A 489 18.27 43.73 -45.17
N PHE A 490 19.52 43.69 -44.69
CA PHE A 490 20.21 42.45 -44.33
C PHE A 490 20.61 42.46 -42.86
N ASP A 491 20.31 41.37 -42.16
CA ASP A 491 20.45 41.27 -40.70
C ASP A 491 21.91 41.08 -40.23
N PHE A 492 22.84 40.86 -41.16
CA PHE A 492 24.28 40.73 -40.84
C PHE A 492 25.04 41.98 -41.28
N ASP A 493 25.92 42.48 -40.41
CA ASP A 493 26.84 43.57 -40.72
C ASP A 493 27.99 43.07 -41.61
N LEU A 494 27.89 43.32 -42.91
CA LEU A 494 28.90 42.91 -43.90
C LEU A 494 29.34 44.10 -44.75
N LYS A 495 30.65 44.17 -44.98
CA LYS A 495 31.28 45.20 -45.81
C LYS A 495 31.70 44.61 -47.14
N PHE A 496 31.14 45.15 -48.22
CA PHE A 496 31.54 44.82 -49.59
C PHE A 496 32.50 45.89 -50.11
N VAL A 497 33.57 45.46 -50.76
CA VAL A 497 34.58 46.37 -51.32
C VAL A 497 34.50 46.36 -52.84
N VAL A 498 34.24 47.51 -53.44
CA VAL A 498 34.27 47.67 -54.91
C VAL A 498 35.72 47.55 -55.41
N LYS A 499 35.96 46.63 -56.35
CA LYS A 499 37.27 46.36 -56.94
C LYS A 499 37.45 46.99 -58.32
N GLY A 500 36.39 47.42 -58.97
CA GLY A 500 36.48 48.16 -60.22
C GLY A 500 35.13 48.57 -60.77
N PHE A 501 35.12 49.59 -61.61
CA PHE A 501 33.94 50.09 -62.32
C PHE A 501 34.35 50.94 -63.52
N ARG A 502 33.44 51.15 -64.46
CA ARG A 502 33.60 52.02 -65.62
C ARG A 502 32.67 53.21 -65.50
N VAL A 503 33.10 54.36 -66.00
CA VAL A 503 32.25 55.55 -66.14
C VAL A 503 32.13 55.88 -67.61
N SER A 504 30.89 56.00 -68.09
CA SER A 504 30.57 56.38 -69.46
C SER A 504 29.63 57.59 -69.48
N ALA A 505 29.88 58.53 -70.40
CA ALA A 505 29.00 59.66 -70.65
C ALA A 505 29.09 60.09 -72.12
N MET A 506 28.02 60.71 -72.62
CA MET A 506 27.97 61.24 -73.98
C MET A 506 28.52 62.68 -74.00
N ILE A 507 29.69 62.89 -74.61
CA ILE A 507 30.36 64.18 -74.67
C ILE A 507 30.51 64.57 -76.15
N LYS A 508 29.97 65.72 -76.56
CA LYS A 508 30.03 66.23 -77.95
C LYS A 508 29.58 65.19 -79.02
N GLY A 509 28.58 64.37 -78.69
CA GLY A 509 28.02 63.37 -79.60
C GLY A 509 28.74 62.01 -79.64
N PHE A 510 29.86 61.85 -78.93
CA PHE A 510 30.58 60.56 -78.81
C PHE A 510 30.50 60.02 -77.38
N GLU A 511 30.38 58.70 -77.26
CA GLU A 511 30.49 58.01 -75.96
C GLU A 511 31.95 57.93 -75.52
N GLN A 512 32.25 58.42 -74.33
CA GLN A 512 33.58 58.25 -73.72
C GLN A 512 33.45 57.35 -72.49
N THR A 513 34.20 56.25 -72.48
CA THR A 513 34.18 55.26 -71.40
C THR A 513 35.57 55.06 -70.81
N LYS A 514 35.70 55.16 -69.48
CA LYS A 514 36.98 54.97 -68.77
C LYS A 514 36.82 54.04 -67.57
N THR A 515 37.79 53.14 -67.40
CA THR A 515 37.80 52.11 -66.36
C THR A 515 38.60 52.54 -65.13
N SER A 516 38.11 52.22 -63.94
CA SER A 516 38.84 52.29 -62.66
C SER A 516 39.13 50.89 -62.13
N PRO A 517 40.38 50.60 -61.70
CA PRO A 517 40.75 49.33 -61.05
C PRO A 517 40.55 49.35 -59.52
N SER A 518 39.81 50.32 -58.97
CA SER A 518 39.55 50.44 -57.53
C SER A 518 38.13 50.97 -57.26
N ASN A 519 37.77 51.16 -56.00
CA ASN A 519 36.55 51.85 -55.59
C ASN A 519 36.61 53.38 -55.80
N ILE A 520 37.77 53.96 -56.15
CA ILE A 520 37.99 55.40 -56.27
C ILE A 520 37.84 55.87 -57.73
N LEU A 521 37.31 57.08 -57.91
CA LEU A 521 37.20 57.76 -59.22
C LEU A 521 38.58 58.25 -59.70
N THR A 522 38.97 57.87 -60.92
CA THR A 522 40.23 58.33 -61.54
C THR A 522 40.12 59.76 -62.07
N ALA A 523 41.27 60.42 -62.30
CA ALA A 523 41.30 61.77 -62.87
C ALA A 523 40.60 61.85 -64.24
N ASP A 524 40.79 60.83 -65.09
CA ASP A 524 40.12 60.70 -66.39
C ASP A 524 38.60 60.59 -66.26
N GLN A 525 38.10 59.84 -65.28
CA GLN A 525 36.66 59.71 -65.02
C GLN A 525 36.07 61.02 -64.50
N LYS A 526 36.80 61.74 -63.64
CA LYS A 526 36.41 63.09 -63.21
C LYS A 526 36.38 64.07 -64.37
N ALA A 527 37.29 63.95 -65.34
CA ALA A 527 37.27 64.75 -66.57
C ALA A 527 36.03 64.45 -67.42
N ILE A 528 35.60 63.18 -67.54
CA ILE A 528 34.35 62.81 -68.21
C ILE A 528 33.15 63.47 -67.54
N ILE A 529 33.06 63.39 -66.20
CA ILE A 529 31.98 64.02 -65.43
C ILE A 529 32.02 65.56 -65.58
N ASN A 530 33.21 66.15 -65.59
CA ASN A 530 33.41 67.60 -65.78
C ASN A 530 33.07 68.10 -67.20
N ASN A 531 33.22 67.25 -68.21
CA ASN A 531 32.90 67.63 -69.60
C ASN A 531 31.44 67.34 -69.98
N ALA A 532 30.69 66.63 -69.14
CA ALA A 532 29.27 66.39 -69.33
C ALA A 532 28.45 67.67 -69.01
N GLU A 533 27.48 67.97 -69.87
CA GLU A 533 26.59 69.13 -69.77
C GLU A 533 25.38 68.85 -68.88
N LYS A 534 24.73 69.94 -68.43
CA LYS A 534 23.48 69.87 -67.66
C LYS A 534 22.41 69.12 -68.46
N GLY A 535 21.77 68.13 -67.86
CA GLY A 535 20.74 67.29 -68.47
C GLY A 535 21.26 65.98 -69.08
N GLN A 536 22.57 65.82 -69.24
CA GLN A 536 23.18 64.59 -69.74
C GLN A 536 23.20 63.50 -68.66
N LYS A 537 23.23 62.23 -69.10
CA LYS A 537 23.32 61.06 -68.24
C LYS A 537 24.76 60.58 -68.13
N VAL A 538 25.20 60.30 -66.92
CA VAL A 538 26.47 59.62 -66.61
C VAL A 538 26.13 58.23 -66.09
N PHE A 539 26.74 57.22 -66.68
CA PHE A 539 26.56 55.82 -66.32
C PHE A 539 27.80 55.32 -65.59
N PHE A 540 27.57 54.60 -64.50
CA PHE A 540 28.59 53.79 -63.84
C PHE A 540 28.27 52.34 -64.14
N GLU A 541 29.14 51.67 -64.88
CA GLU A 541 28.90 50.38 -65.50
C GLU A 541 29.99 49.37 -65.10
N ASP A 542 29.73 48.08 -65.29
CA ASP A 542 30.67 46.98 -64.96
C ASP A 542 31.22 47.11 -63.51
N ILE A 543 30.35 47.47 -62.56
CA ILE A 543 30.72 47.65 -61.15
C ILE A 543 30.93 46.26 -60.54
N LYS A 544 32.17 45.97 -60.10
CA LYS A 544 32.53 44.70 -59.46
C LYS A 544 32.82 44.91 -57.99
N ALA A 545 32.15 44.17 -57.12
CA ALA A 545 32.40 44.18 -55.68
C ALA A 545 32.81 42.80 -55.18
N VAL A 546 33.61 42.76 -54.11
CA VAL A 546 34.02 41.51 -53.45
C VAL A 546 33.45 41.50 -52.04
N GLY A 547 32.76 40.40 -51.72
CA GLY A 547 32.23 40.15 -50.38
C GLY A 547 33.24 39.50 -49.45
N PRO A 548 32.92 39.40 -48.14
CA PRO A 548 33.72 38.66 -47.16
C PRO A 548 33.85 37.15 -47.49
N ASP A 549 32.95 36.63 -48.32
CA ASP A 549 32.98 35.27 -48.87
C ASP A 549 34.03 35.06 -49.97
N GLY A 550 34.77 36.11 -50.34
CA GLY A 550 35.79 36.09 -51.40
C GLY A 550 35.23 36.05 -52.82
N SER A 551 33.91 36.10 -52.98
CA SER A 551 33.26 36.04 -54.30
C SER A 551 33.17 37.41 -54.95
N VAL A 552 33.41 37.46 -56.27
CA VAL A 552 33.26 38.68 -57.08
C VAL A 552 31.82 38.77 -57.57
N ARG A 553 31.15 39.89 -57.29
CA ARG A 553 29.77 40.21 -57.68
C ARG A 553 29.76 41.33 -58.70
N SER A 554 29.00 41.13 -59.77
CA SER A 554 28.73 42.20 -60.75
C SER A 554 27.46 42.91 -60.29
N LEU A 555 27.57 44.20 -59.98
CA LEU A 555 26.48 45.01 -59.45
C LEU A 555 25.74 45.71 -60.58
N SER A 556 24.49 46.09 -60.32
CA SER A 556 23.69 46.85 -61.27
C SER A 556 24.34 48.22 -61.56
N PRO A 557 24.28 48.70 -62.82
CA PRO A 557 24.84 49.99 -63.17
C PRO A 557 24.06 51.13 -62.50
N ILE A 558 24.76 52.24 -62.24
CA ILE A 558 24.17 53.44 -61.67
C ILE A 558 24.01 54.49 -62.76
N ILE A 559 22.83 55.13 -62.82
CA ILE A 559 22.52 56.15 -63.82
C ILE A 559 22.20 57.46 -63.11
N PHE A 560 23.02 58.48 -63.37
CA PHE A 560 22.76 59.83 -62.87
C PHE A 560 22.47 60.80 -64.00
N LYS A 561 21.43 61.62 -63.84
CA LYS A 561 21.16 62.78 -64.69
C LYS A 561 21.76 64.02 -64.03
N LEU A 562 22.63 64.73 -64.75
CA LEU A 562 23.26 65.96 -64.24
C LEU A 562 22.24 67.10 -64.24
N ASN A 563 22.21 67.89 -63.16
CA ASN A 563 21.44 69.14 -63.04
C ASN A 563 22.35 70.31 -62.70
#